data_AF-A0A524C5F5-F1
#
_entry.id   AF-A0A524C5F5-F1
#
_cell.length_a   1.000
_cell.length_b   1.000
_cell.length_c   1.000
_cell.angle_alpha   90.00
_cell.angle_beta   90.00
_cell.angle_gamma   90.00
#
_symmetry.space_group_name_H-M   'P 1'
#
loop_
_entity.id
_entity.type
_entity.pdbx_description
1 polymer ?
#
loop_
_entity_poly.entity_id
_entity_poly.type
_entity_poly.pdbx_seq_one_letter_code
_entity_poly.pdbx_strand_id
1 'polypeptide(L)'
;MHINVHIAVGIIITSILNYIFNLTLIEYIFILLLSFICDFDILFAKLAKNQNHRLYLTHSLIPSIILLIIGIIIVFFFDYNVILLGALSYLLHILIDTFDWGTNLFYFPKKQHGFKLLMSLEEIEDLPHYLSQYKNPGSFFDSKYYNNTICLMIEIILFCSMIIITLIFALEYIYFICLYFIGLAFHLSRHYQLKRSERN
;
A
#
# COMPACT_ATOMS: atom_id res chain seq x y z
N MET A 1 4.03 2.30 -4.59
CA MET A 1 2.63 2.47 -4.95
C MET A 1 2.07 3.44 -3.95
N HIS A 2 1.19 4.29 -4.45
CA HIS A 2 0.62 5.33 -3.64
C HIS A 2 -0.52 4.78 -2.78
N ILE A 3 -0.76 5.39 -1.62
CA ILE A 3 -1.85 5.02 -0.68
C ILE A 3 -3.20 4.87 -1.37
N ASN A 4 -3.53 5.70 -2.38
CA ASN A 4 -4.78 5.58 -3.14
C ASN A 4 -4.88 4.25 -3.88
N VAL A 5 -3.76 3.69 -4.32
CA VAL A 5 -3.74 2.40 -4.99
C VAL A 5 -3.99 1.27 -4.00
N HIS A 6 -3.39 1.34 -2.81
CA HIS A 6 -3.66 0.39 -1.72
C HIS A 6 -5.10 0.49 -1.21
N ILE A 7 -5.67 1.69 -1.18
CA ILE A 7 -7.09 1.92 -0.91
C ILE A 7 -7.96 1.28 -2.01
N ALA A 8 -7.63 1.48 -3.29
CA ALA A 8 -8.38 0.88 -4.39
C ALA A 8 -8.39 -0.65 -4.31
N VAL A 9 -7.21 -1.26 -4.09
CA VAL A 9 -7.08 -2.71 -3.88
C VAL A 9 -7.87 -3.18 -2.67
N GLY A 10 -7.79 -2.44 -1.56
CA GLY A 10 -8.58 -2.68 -0.34
C GLY A 10 -10.08 -2.70 -0.59
N ILE A 11 -10.58 -1.69 -1.31
CA ILE A 11 -12.00 -1.58 -1.66
C ILE A 11 -12.41 -2.73 -2.58
N ILE A 12 -11.61 -3.09 -3.59
CA ILE A 12 -11.86 -4.23 -4.48
C ILE A 12 -12.03 -5.52 -3.67
N ILE A 13 -11.06 -5.82 -2.81
CA ILE A 13 -11.05 -7.06 -2.02
C ILE A 13 -12.21 -7.07 -1.05
N THR A 14 -12.40 -6.00 -0.30
CA THR A 14 -13.46 -5.93 0.71
C THR A 14 -14.84 -5.96 0.06
N SER A 15 -15.01 -5.40 -1.15
CA SER A 15 -16.25 -5.51 -1.92
C SER A 15 -16.54 -6.97 -2.32
N ILE A 16 -15.54 -7.69 -2.83
CA ILE A 16 -15.69 -9.12 -3.17
C ILE A 16 -16.01 -9.94 -1.92
N LEU A 17 -15.31 -9.68 -0.82
CA LEU A 17 -15.55 -10.36 0.45
C LEU A 17 -16.93 -10.05 1.03
N ASN A 18 -17.42 -8.82 0.87
CA ASN A 18 -18.78 -8.43 1.27
C ASN A 18 -19.83 -9.30 0.59
N TYR A 19 -19.69 -9.53 -0.71
CA TYR A 19 -20.61 -10.41 -1.44
C TYR A 19 -20.58 -11.86 -0.95
N ILE A 20 -19.42 -12.37 -0.54
CA ILE A 20 -19.25 -13.77 -0.10
C ILE A 20 -19.70 -13.98 1.35
N PHE A 21 -19.38 -13.04 2.24
CA PHE A 21 -19.55 -13.18 3.69
C PHE A 21 -20.67 -12.32 4.29
N ASN A 22 -21.31 -11.45 3.49
CA ASN A 22 -22.34 -10.50 3.91
C ASN A 22 -21.90 -9.66 5.11
N LEU A 23 -20.82 -8.90 4.92
CA LEU A 23 -20.14 -8.17 5.98
C LEU A 23 -21.03 -7.04 6.51
N THR A 24 -21.06 -6.88 7.83
CA THR A 24 -21.57 -5.66 8.45
C THR A 24 -20.66 -4.47 8.13
N LEU A 25 -21.18 -3.26 8.27
CA LEU A 25 -20.41 -2.03 8.05
C LEU A 25 -19.09 -1.99 8.83
N ILE A 26 -19.12 -2.43 10.10
CA ILE A 26 -17.94 -2.41 10.97
C ILE A 26 -16.86 -3.37 10.45
N GLU A 27 -17.26 -4.55 9.99
CA GLU A 27 -16.37 -5.58 9.46
C GLU A 27 -15.78 -5.16 8.12
N TYR A 28 -16.60 -4.56 7.26
CA TYR A 28 -16.16 -3.95 6.01
C TYR A 28 -15.10 -2.89 6.27
N ILE A 29 -15.37 -1.93 7.17
CA ILE A 29 -14.40 -0.89 7.56
C ILE A 29 -13.12 -1.51 8.08
N PHE A 30 -13.22 -2.51 8.95
CA PHE A 30 -12.05 -3.13 9.57
C PHE A 30 -11.14 -3.78 8.53
N ILE A 31 -11.68 -4.60 7.63
CA ILE A 31 -10.92 -5.26 6.57
C ILE A 31 -10.32 -4.24 5.60
N LEU A 32 -11.09 -3.21 5.23
CA LEU A 32 -10.64 -2.13 4.37
C LEU A 32 -9.48 -1.35 5.01
N LEU A 33 -9.60 -0.96 6.28
CA LEU A 33 -8.53 -0.23 6.98
C LEU A 33 -7.24 -1.05 7.04
N LEU A 34 -7.33 -2.35 7.33
CA LEU A 34 -6.14 -3.23 7.36
C LEU A 34 -5.42 -3.33 6.01
N SER A 35 -6.06 -3.00 4.89
CA SER A 35 -5.41 -3.03 3.57
C SER A 35 -4.46 -1.86 3.31
N PHE A 36 -4.50 -0.80 4.11
CA PHE A 36 -3.67 0.39 3.91
C PHE A 36 -3.22 1.06 5.20
N ILE A 37 -3.55 0.52 6.39
CA ILE A 37 -3.16 1.13 7.67
C ILE A 37 -1.63 1.22 7.83
N CYS A 38 -0.87 0.30 7.23
CA CYS A 38 0.59 0.32 7.27
C CYS A 38 1.18 1.55 6.58
N ASP A 39 0.55 2.07 5.52
CA ASP A 39 1.03 3.26 4.79
C ASP A 39 1.06 4.53 5.64
N PHE A 40 0.33 4.59 6.76
CA PHE A 40 0.38 5.75 7.65
C PHE A 40 1.75 5.93 8.31
N ASP A 41 2.61 4.91 8.28
CA ASP A 41 4.00 5.04 8.69
C ASP A 41 4.83 6.00 7.80
N ILE A 42 4.28 6.39 6.63
CA ILE A 42 4.86 7.42 5.76
C ILE A 42 5.01 8.77 6.45
N LEU A 43 4.17 9.06 7.45
CA LEU A 43 4.27 10.26 8.28
C LEU A 43 5.59 10.29 9.07
N PHE A 44 6.17 9.12 9.32
CA PHE A 44 7.45 8.95 10.00
C PHE A 44 8.60 8.69 9.01
N ALA A 45 8.38 8.72 7.69
CA ALA A 45 9.39 8.36 6.68
C ALA A 45 10.73 9.10 6.84
N LYS A 46 10.74 10.32 7.39
CA LYS A 46 11.99 11.06 7.69
C LYS A 46 12.92 10.32 8.66
N LEU A 47 12.39 9.46 9.51
CA LEU A 47 13.14 8.64 10.46
C LEU A 47 13.58 7.30 9.83
N ALA A 48 13.08 6.96 8.65
CA ALA A 48 13.41 5.72 7.96
C ALA A 48 14.76 5.83 7.25
N LYS A 49 15.48 4.71 7.16
CA LYS A 49 16.72 4.64 6.37
C LYS A 49 16.40 5.02 4.91
N ASN A 50 17.20 5.93 4.34
CA ASN A 50 17.00 6.46 2.98
C ASN A 50 15.60 7.08 2.75
N GLN A 51 14.94 7.52 3.82
CA GLN A 51 13.57 8.06 3.79
C GLN A 51 12.52 7.12 3.19
N ASN A 52 12.75 5.81 3.27
CA ASN A 52 11.84 4.80 2.75
C ASN A 52 11.11 4.07 3.90
N HIS A 53 9.85 4.42 4.13
CA HIS A 53 9.02 3.87 5.21
C HIS A 53 8.79 2.35 5.08
N ARG A 54 8.95 1.77 3.89
CA ARG A 54 8.79 0.32 3.63
C ARG A 54 9.87 -0.55 4.28
N LEU A 55 10.83 0.09 4.92
CA LEU A 55 11.84 -0.57 5.75
C LEU A 55 11.39 -0.81 7.19
N TYR A 56 10.26 -0.20 7.59
CA TYR A 56 9.66 -0.41 8.89
C TYR A 56 9.05 -1.81 9.04
N LEU A 57 8.85 -2.20 10.30
CA LEU A 57 8.26 -3.50 10.67
C LEU A 57 6.84 -3.67 10.12
N THR A 58 6.10 -2.57 10.01
CA THR A 58 4.76 -2.46 9.40
C THR A 58 4.71 -3.03 7.99
N HIS A 59 5.78 -2.89 7.20
CA HIS A 59 5.89 -3.40 5.84
C HIS A 59 6.63 -4.76 5.76
N SER A 60 6.74 -5.48 6.87
CA SER A 60 7.25 -6.86 6.91
C SER A 60 6.11 -7.87 7.02
N LEU A 61 6.37 -9.15 6.77
CA LEU A 61 5.39 -10.22 6.96
C LEU A 61 5.00 -10.43 8.43
N ILE A 62 5.77 -9.90 9.38
CA ILE A 62 5.59 -10.18 10.81
C ILE A 62 4.20 -9.74 11.30
N PRO A 63 3.74 -8.49 11.11
CA PRO A 63 2.36 -8.10 11.42
C PRO A 63 1.29 -9.01 10.78
N SER A 64 1.42 -9.33 9.49
CA SER A 64 0.45 -10.22 8.81
C SER A 64 0.42 -11.61 9.42
N ILE A 65 1.58 -12.21 9.71
CA ILE A 65 1.66 -13.56 10.29
C ILE A 65 1.02 -13.57 11.68
N ILE A 66 1.27 -12.55 12.50
CA ILE A 66 0.63 -12.42 13.81
C ILE A 66 -0.90 -12.33 13.66
N LEU A 67 -1.39 -11.48 12.76
CA LEU A 67 -2.83 -11.35 12.50
C LEU A 67 -3.45 -12.64 11.94
N LEU A 68 -2.73 -13.38 11.09
CA LEU A 68 -3.16 -14.68 10.55
C LEU A 68 -3.29 -15.71 11.68
N ILE A 69 -2.31 -15.81 12.58
CA ILE A 69 -2.36 -16.75 13.71
C ILE A 69 -3.56 -16.40 14.62
N ILE A 70 -3.73 -15.12 14.96
CA ILE A 70 -4.87 -14.67 15.77
C ILE A 70 -6.18 -14.96 15.03
N GLY A 71 -6.26 -14.67 13.74
CA GLY A 71 -7.43 -14.94 12.90
C GLY A 71 -7.81 -16.42 12.88
N ILE A 72 -6.84 -17.32 12.69
CA ILE A 72 -7.07 -18.77 12.72
C ILE A 72 -7.62 -19.24 14.07
N ILE A 73 -7.06 -18.74 15.18
CA ILE A 73 -7.54 -19.05 16.52
C ILE A 73 -9.00 -18.56 16.68
N ILE A 74 -9.29 -17.34 16.25
CA ILE A 74 -10.63 -16.76 16.38
C ILE A 74 -11.66 -17.50 15.52
N VAL A 75 -11.30 -17.91 14.30
CA VAL A 75 -12.15 -18.76 13.46
C VAL A 75 -12.41 -20.10 14.14
N PHE A 76 -11.37 -20.75 14.66
CA PHE A 76 -11.50 -22.07 15.29
C PHE A 76 -12.40 -22.07 16.54
N PHE A 77 -12.31 -21.03 17.38
CA PHE A 77 -13.04 -20.97 18.65
C PHE A 77 -14.37 -20.20 18.59
N PHE A 78 -14.53 -19.26 17.67
CA PHE A 78 -15.68 -18.33 17.63
C PHE A 78 -16.39 -18.25 16.27
N ASP A 79 -15.94 -19.01 15.25
CA ASP A 79 -16.48 -19.00 13.88
C ASP A 79 -16.55 -17.58 13.27
N TYR A 80 -15.54 -16.75 13.57
CA TYR A 80 -15.51 -15.34 13.18
C TYR A 80 -14.34 -15.01 12.24
N ASN A 81 -14.64 -14.85 10.95
CA ASN A 81 -13.63 -14.80 9.88
C ASN A 81 -12.98 -13.42 9.66
N VAL A 82 -13.52 -12.35 10.23
CA VAL A 82 -13.18 -10.96 9.88
C VAL A 82 -11.70 -10.62 10.13
N ILE A 83 -11.13 -11.13 11.22
CA ILE A 83 -9.70 -10.92 11.53
C ILE A 83 -8.82 -11.63 10.50
N LEU A 84 -9.19 -12.86 10.11
CA LEU A 84 -8.45 -13.63 9.11
C LEU A 84 -8.49 -12.93 7.74
N LEU A 85 -9.66 -12.45 7.33
CA LEU A 85 -9.84 -11.69 6.09
C LEU A 85 -9.03 -10.39 6.09
N GLY A 86 -9.06 -9.66 7.21
CA GLY A 86 -8.24 -8.46 7.40
C GLY A 86 -6.74 -8.75 7.34
N ALA A 87 -6.29 -9.86 7.94
CA ALA A 87 -4.90 -10.30 7.90
C ALA A 87 -4.43 -10.61 6.48
N LEU A 88 -5.29 -11.24 5.67
CA LEU A 88 -5.03 -11.50 4.25
C LEU A 88 -4.98 -10.20 3.43
N SER A 89 -5.87 -9.25 3.73
CA SER A 89 -5.87 -7.92 3.10
C SER A 89 -4.57 -7.16 3.37
N TYR A 90 -4.12 -7.15 4.63
CA TYR A 90 -2.84 -6.58 5.05
C TYR A 90 -1.65 -7.30 4.39
N LEU A 91 -1.69 -8.64 4.31
CA LEU A 91 -0.64 -9.41 3.64
C LEU A 91 -0.54 -9.03 2.16
N LEU A 92 -1.67 -8.93 1.46
CA LEU A 92 -1.67 -8.57 0.05
C LEU A 92 -1.07 -7.18 -0.18
N HIS A 93 -1.36 -6.21 0.70
CA HIS A 93 -0.70 -4.91 0.67
C HIS A 93 0.83 -5.07 0.62
N ILE A 94 1.41 -5.81 1.58
CA ILE A 94 2.87 -6.00 1.64
C ILE A 94 3.39 -6.69 0.40
N LEU A 95 2.68 -7.71 -0.08
CA LEU A 95 3.08 -8.44 -1.29
C LEU A 95 3.11 -7.52 -2.51
N ILE A 96 2.11 -6.66 -2.69
CA ILE A 96 2.08 -5.65 -3.75
C ILE A 96 3.31 -4.73 -3.65
N ASP A 97 3.63 -4.30 -2.45
CA ASP A 97 4.80 -3.44 -2.17
C ASP A 97 6.16 -4.12 -2.40
N THR A 98 6.20 -5.45 -2.53
CA THR A 98 7.43 -6.13 -2.96
C THR A 98 7.70 -5.96 -4.45
N PHE A 99 6.69 -5.69 -5.29
CA PHE A 99 6.87 -5.63 -6.73
C PHE A 99 7.50 -4.33 -7.20
N ASP A 100 7.13 -3.21 -6.61
CA ASP A 100 7.47 -1.86 -7.09
C ASP A 100 8.80 -1.34 -6.52
N TRP A 101 8.93 -1.24 -5.19
CA TRP A 101 10.09 -0.72 -4.49
C TRP A 101 10.79 -1.78 -3.63
N GLY A 102 10.11 -2.89 -3.37
CA GLY A 102 10.55 -3.87 -2.39
C GLY A 102 10.21 -3.45 -0.96
N THR A 103 10.17 -4.42 -0.06
CA THR A 103 9.94 -4.22 1.37
C THR A 103 11.00 -4.91 2.19
N ASN A 104 11.12 -4.55 3.47
CA ASN A 104 11.90 -5.33 4.42
C ASN A 104 11.09 -6.57 4.87
N LEU A 105 10.85 -7.50 3.93
CA LEU A 105 9.87 -8.58 4.05
C LEU A 105 10.01 -9.41 5.33
N PHE A 106 11.24 -9.71 5.76
CA PHE A 106 11.51 -10.48 6.98
C PHE A 106 11.92 -9.61 8.18
N TYR A 107 12.00 -8.30 7.99
CA TYR A 107 12.51 -7.29 8.93
C TYR A 107 13.99 -7.44 9.33
N PHE A 108 14.42 -8.65 9.67
CA PHE A 108 15.80 -9.09 9.88
C PHE A 108 16.25 -9.83 8.61
N PRO A 109 17.37 -9.46 7.93
CA PRO A 109 18.51 -8.64 8.37
C PRO A 109 18.45 -7.16 7.92
N LYS A 110 17.28 -6.52 7.89
CA LYS A 110 17.07 -5.15 7.38
C LYS A 110 17.51 -4.96 5.93
N LYS A 111 17.22 -5.97 5.08
CA LYS A 111 17.45 -5.94 3.63
C LYS A 111 16.11 -5.80 2.91
N GLN A 112 16.11 -5.04 1.82
CA GLN A 112 14.94 -4.96 0.94
C GLN A 112 14.87 -6.19 0.05
N HIS A 113 13.74 -6.88 0.12
CA HIS A 113 13.35 -8.01 -0.72
C HIS A 113 12.25 -7.56 -1.69
N GLY A 114 12.16 -8.21 -2.85
CA GLY A 114 11.17 -7.91 -3.88
C GLY A 114 11.77 -7.70 -5.26
N PHE A 115 10.90 -7.51 -6.26
CA PHE A 115 11.26 -7.33 -7.66
C PHE A 115 11.82 -5.94 -7.96
N LYS A 116 11.37 -4.92 -7.23
CA LYS A 116 11.85 -3.53 -7.30
C LYS A 116 11.79 -2.94 -8.72
N LEU A 117 10.65 -3.09 -9.39
CA LEU A 117 10.42 -2.68 -10.79
C LEU A 117 10.84 -1.24 -11.11
N LEU A 118 10.87 -0.36 -10.11
CA LEU A 118 11.15 1.07 -10.26
C LEU A 118 12.63 1.47 -10.12
N MET A 119 13.53 0.53 -9.79
CA MET A 119 14.96 0.81 -9.63
C MET A 119 15.81 -0.15 -10.48
N SER A 120 16.89 0.37 -11.07
CA SER A 120 17.93 -0.48 -11.69
C SER A 120 18.80 -1.15 -10.63
N LEU A 121 19.58 -2.17 -11.02
CA LEU A 121 20.55 -2.81 -10.12
C LEU A 121 21.60 -1.81 -9.61
N GLU A 122 22.10 -0.95 -10.50
CA GLU A 122 23.07 0.10 -10.15
C GLU A 122 22.50 1.07 -9.10
N GLU A 123 21.23 1.45 -9.25
CA GLU A 123 20.53 2.32 -8.29
C GLU A 123 20.29 1.64 -6.94
N ILE A 124 20.11 0.33 -6.91
CA ILE A 124 19.95 -0.45 -5.68
C ILE A 124 21.29 -0.55 -4.93
N GLU A 125 22.39 -0.72 -5.65
CA GLU A 125 23.73 -0.89 -5.07
C GLU A 125 24.29 0.43 -4.52
N ASP A 126 24.06 1.55 -5.21
CA ASP A 126 24.54 2.87 -4.79
C ASP A 126 23.42 3.91 -4.66
N LEU A 127 22.33 3.53 -4.01
CA LEU A 127 21.19 4.41 -3.78
C LEU A 127 21.57 5.77 -3.17
N PRO A 128 22.49 5.88 -2.19
CA PRO A 128 22.90 7.18 -1.64
C PRO A 128 23.45 8.15 -2.68
N HIS A 129 24.22 7.66 -3.67
CA HIS A 129 24.73 8.49 -4.76
C HIS A 129 23.57 9.07 -5.58
N TYR A 130 22.62 8.24 -6.02
CA TYR A 130 21.48 8.70 -6.81
C TYR A 130 20.55 9.64 -6.03
N LEU A 131 20.33 9.39 -4.75
CA LEU A 131 19.54 10.28 -3.89
C LEU A 131 20.20 11.65 -3.72
N SER A 132 21.54 11.73 -3.72
CA SER A 132 22.28 12.98 -3.58
C SER A 132 22.17 13.93 -4.78
N GLN A 133 21.69 13.43 -5.92
CA GLN A 133 21.47 14.23 -7.13
C GLN A 133 20.20 15.11 -7.04
N TYR A 134 19.36 14.89 -6.04
CA TYR A 134 18.12 15.63 -5.81
C TYR A 134 18.26 16.51 -4.57
N LYS A 135 17.65 17.71 -4.60
CA LYS A 135 17.58 18.58 -3.40
C LYS A 135 16.79 17.91 -2.28
N ASN A 136 15.75 17.17 -2.65
CA ASN A 136 14.98 16.33 -1.75
C ASN A 136 15.08 14.86 -2.21
N PRO A 137 15.60 13.94 -1.37
CA PRO A 137 15.68 12.51 -1.71
C PRO A 137 14.33 11.90 -2.11
N GLY A 138 13.21 12.42 -1.60
CA GLY A 138 11.86 12.02 -2.00
C GLY A 138 11.55 12.24 -3.49
N SER A 139 12.20 13.22 -4.12
CA SER A 139 12.04 13.54 -5.54
C SER A 139 12.54 12.42 -6.46
N PHE A 140 13.55 11.63 -6.03
CA PHE A 140 14.01 10.45 -6.77
C PHE A 140 12.87 9.43 -6.93
N PHE A 141 12.25 9.06 -5.82
CA PHE A 141 11.17 8.07 -5.80
C PHE A 141 9.94 8.56 -6.58
N ASP A 142 9.58 9.82 -6.38
CA ASP A 142 8.46 10.47 -7.06
C ASP A 142 8.68 10.54 -8.59
N SER A 143 9.86 10.99 -9.03
CA SER A 143 10.24 11.05 -10.45
C SER A 143 10.17 9.68 -11.13
N LYS A 144 10.75 8.66 -10.49
CA LYS A 144 10.72 7.28 -11.01
C LYS A 144 9.31 6.73 -11.17
N TYR A 145 8.44 7.03 -10.21
CA TYR A 145 7.06 6.57 -10.24
C TYR A 145 6.27 7.22 -11.38
N TYR A 146 6.24 8.56 -11.42
CA TYR A 146 5.43 9.30 -12.40
C TYR A 146 5.99 9.24 -13.83
N ASN A 147 7.27 8.91 -14.01
CA ASN A 147 7.84 8.66 -15.34
C ASN A 147 7.64 7.20 -15.81
N ASN A 148 7.09 6.32 -14.97
CA ASN A 148 6.82 4.94 -15.34
C ASN A 148 5.38 4.78 -15.85
N THR A 149 5.21 4.73 -17.17
CA THR A 149 3.90 4.57 -17.84
C THR A 149 3.15 3.31 -17.40
N ILE A 150 3.86 2.21 -17.10
CA ILE A 150 3.25 0.95 -16.66
C ILE A 150 2.60 1.14 -15.30
N CYS A 151 3.28 1.80 -14.35
CA CYS A 151 2.70 2.10 -13.04
C CYS A 151 1.45 2.96 -13.15
N LEU A 152 1.49 4.03 -13.95
CA LEU A 152 0.32 4.89 -14.18
C LEU A 152 -0.85 4.12 -14.81
N MET A 153 -0.58 3.25 -15.78
CA MET A 153 -1.60 2.40 -16.40
C MET A 153 -2.24 1.43 -15.38
N ILE A 154 -1.43 0.81 -14.52
CA ILE A 154 -1.91 -0.07 -13.44
C ILE A 154 -2.81 0.71 -12.47
N GLU A 155 -2.45 1.94 -12.09
CA GLU A 155 -3.31 2.77 -11.21
C GLU A 155 -4.68 3.05 -11.83
N ILE A 156 -4.72 3.39 -13.13
CA ILE A 156 -5.97 3.65 -13.85
C ILE A 156 -6.82 2.38 -13.91
N ILE A 157 -6.21 1.24 -14.23
CA ILE A 157 -6.90 -0.05 -14.27
C ILE A 157 -7.49 -0.37 -12.89
N LEU A 158 -6.72 -0.19 -11.82
CA LEU A 158 -7.19 -0.44 -10.45
C LEU A 158 -8.32 0.51 -10.03
N PHE A 159 -8.27 1.78 -10.43
CA PHE A 159 -9.35 2.74 -10.19
C PHE A 159 -10.65 2.32 -10.90
N CYS A 160 -10.57 2.00 -12.19
CA CYS A 160 -11.74 1.53 -12.94
C CYS A 160 -12.29 0.23 -12.36
N SER A 161 -11.40 -0.69 -11.98
CA SER A 161 -11.77 -1.98 -11.38
C SER A 161 -12.44 -1.79 -10.03
N MET A 162 -11.95 -0.89 -9.18
CA MET A 162 -12.57 -0.52 -7.91
C MET A 162 -14.00 -0.07 -8.11
N ILE A 163 -14.26 0.86 -9.04
CA ILE A 163 -15.62 1.34 -9.31
C ILE A 163 -16.53 0.19 -9.75
N ILE A 164 -16.11 -0.59 -10.75
CA ILE A 164 -16.92 -1.68 -11.31
C ILE A 164 -17.23 -2.74 -10.25
N ILE A 165 -16.21 -3.19 -9.51
CA ILE A 165 -16.35 -4.22 -8.48
C ILE A 165 -17.24 -3.74 -7.33
N THR A 166 -17.08 -2.51 -6.86
CA THR A 166 -17.95 -1.97 -5.80
C THR A 166 -19.41 -1.85 -6.27
N LEU A 167 -19.66 -1.42 -7.50
CA LEU A 167 -21.03 -1.35 -8.05
C LEU A 167 -21.71 -2.73 -8.12
N ILE A 168 -20.95 -3.78 -8.39
CA ILE A 168 -21.48 -5.15 -8.53
C ILE A 168 -21.66 -5.82 -7.15
N PHE A 169 -20.70 -5.66 -6.23
CA PHE A 169 -20.60 -6.49 -5.03
C PHE A 169 -20.86 -5.77 -3.70
N ALA A 170 -20.87 -4.43 -3.68
CA ALA A 170 -20.92 -3.65 -2.45
C ALA A 170 -21.47 -2.22 -2.70
N LEU A 171 -22.59 -2.11 -3.42
CA LEU A 171 -23.17 -0.83 -3.81
C LEU A 171 -23.51 0.05 -2.58
N GLU A 172 -23.96 -0.58 -1.49
CA GLU A 172 -24.24 0.06 -0.21
C GLU A 172 -23.01 0.72 0.43
N TYR A 173 -21.80 0.33 0.01
CA TYR A 173 -20.52 0.83 0.51
C TYR A 173 -19.79 1.74 -0.51
N ILE A 174 -20.48 2.19 -1.56
CA ILE A 174 -19.89 3.02 -2.65
C ILE A 174 -19.19 4.30 -2.16
N TYR A 175 -19.64 4.87 -1.03
CA TYR A 175 -19.05 6.09 -0.48
C TYR A 175 -17.60 5.91 -0.02
N PHE A 176 -17.11 4.69 0.21
CA PHE A 176 -15.69 4.46 0.53
C PHE A 176 -14.76 4.79 -0.65
N ILE A 177 -15.27 4.90 -1.88
CA ILE A 177 -14.51 5.43 -3.02
C ILE A 177 -13.97 6.83 -2.74
N CYS A 178 -14.63 7.63 -1.89
CA CYS A 178 -14.12 8.94 -1.49
C CYS A 178 -12.73 8.87 -0.82
N LEU A 179 -12.40 7.78 -0.14
CA LEU A 179 -11.06 7.59 0.46
C LEU A 179 -9.97 7.54 -0.61
N TYR A 180 -10.26 6.97 -1.79
CA TYR A 180 -9.32 6.96 -2.92
C TYR A 180 -8.93 8.38 -3.31
N PHE A 181 -9.90 9.29 -3.44
CA PHE A 181 -9.65 10.67 -3.82
C PHE A 181 -8.89 11.46 -2.75
N ILE A 182 -9.13 11.17 -1.47
CA ILE A 182 -8.34 11.75 -0.36
C ILE A 182 -6.87 11.31 -0.49
N GLY A 183 -6.63 10.02 -0.69
CA GLY A 183 -5.28 9.47 -0.90
C GLY A 183 -4.60 10.07 -2.14
N LEU A 184 -5.33 10.20 -3.24
CA LEU A 184 -4.82 10.76 -4.49
C LEU A 184 -4.44 12.23 -4.32
N ALA A 185 -5.30 13.02 -3.67
CA ALA A 185 -5.02 14.43 -3.39
C ALA A 185 -3.77 14.60 -2.52
N PHE A 186 -3.57 13.73 -1.52
CA PHE A 186 -2.35 13.72 -0.70
C PHE A 186 -1.08 13.50 -1.56
N HIS A 187 -1.07 12.49 -2.44
CA HIS A 187 0.10 12.21 -3.28
C HIS A 187 0.36 13.26 -4.34
N LEU A 188 -0.69 13.79 -4.98
CA LEU A 188 -0.54 14.88 -5.94
C LEU A 188 -0.01 16.14 -5.27
N SER A 189 -0.51 16.49 -4.08
CA SER A 189 0.01 17.62 -3.30
C SER A 189 1.50 17.46 -3.01
N ARG A 190 1.92 16.27 -2.55
CA ARG A 190 3.33 15.95 -2.31
C ARG A 190 4.17 16.04 -3.60
N HIS A 191 3.70 15.47 -4.71
CA HIS A 191 4.37 15.51 -6.01
C HIS A 191 4.65 16.95 -6.44
N TYR A 192 3.63 17.82 -6.42
CA TYR A 192 3.79 19.21 -6.81
C TYR A 192 4.70 20.01 -5.88
N GLN A 193 4.70 19.70 -4.57
CA GLN A 193 5.64 20.29 -3.63
C GLN A 193 7.09 19.90 -3.94
N LEU A 194 7.37 18.61 -4.16
CA LEU A 194 8.70 18.10 -4.51
C LEU A 194 9.18 18.69 -5.84
N LYS A 195 8.33 18.68 -6.86
CA LYS A 195 8.63 19.28 -8.17
C LYS A 195 8.94 20.77 -8.08
N ARG A 196 8.27 21.51 -7.19
CA ARG A 196 8.57 22.92 -6.94
C ARG A 196 9.89 23.10 -6.21
N SER A 197 10.22 22.26 -5.23
CA SER A 197 11.50 22.33 -4.51
C SER A 197 12.70 22.03 -5.39
N GLU A 198 12.57 21.15 -6.39
CA GLU A 198 13.69 20.88 -7.31
C GLU A 198 13.98 22.06 -8.26
N ARG A 199 12.93 22.80 -8.68
CA ARG A 199 13.05 23.95 -9.60
C ARG A 199 13.67 25.20 -8.99
N ASN A 200 13.47 25.42 -7.70
CA ASN A 200 14.00 26.58 -6.95
C ASN A 200 15.35 26.24 -6.35
#